data_AF-A0A6N4QW93-F1
#
_entry.id   AF-A0A6N4QW93-F1
#
_cell.length_a   1.000
_cell.length_b   1.000
_cell.length_c   1.000
_cell.angle_alpha   90.00
_cell.angle_beta   90.00
_cell.angle_gamma   90.00
#
_symmetry.space_group_name_H-M   'P 1'
#
loop_
_entity.id
_entity.type
_entity.pdbx_description
1 polymer ?
#
loop_
_entity_poly.entity_id
_entity_poly.type
_entity_poly.pdbx_seq_one_letter_code
_entity_poly.pdbx_strand_id
1 'polypeptide(L)'
;MAAAAACSSTQKVYLLSQGDWNEKKLPEIQGLKGEIRKGEDCGFKFSLAQAFANALKDTKYDTILDAEVTQSASILVPFNCISIQGFALDSAEIQKEKVQ
;
A
#
# COMPACT_ATOMS: atom_id res chain seq x y z
N MET A 1 -21.78 -9.00 -28.25
CA MET A 1 -21.56 -8.50 -26.87
C MET A 1 -20.17 -7.91 -26.84
N ALA A 2 -20.04 -6.59 -26.77
CA ALA A 2 -18.73 -5.95 -26.73
C ALA A 2 -18.08 -6.28 -25.38
N ALA A 3 -16.95 -7.00 -25.40
CA ALA A 3 -16.11 -7.13 -24.23
C ALA A 3 -15.56 -5.74 -23.92
N ALA A 4 -16.18 -5.07 -22.95
CA ALA A 4 -15.71 -3.83 -22.38
C ALA A 4 -14.31 -4.10 -21.79
N ALA A 5 -13.26 -3.57 -22.43
CA ALA A 5 -11.88 -3.74 -21.97
C ALA A 5 -11.69 -2.99 -20.65
N ALA A 6 -11.87 -3.71 -19.53
CA ALA A 6 -11.37 -3.27 -18.24
C ALA A 6 -9.85 -3.54 -18.24
N CYS A 7 -9.06 -2.49 -18.11
CA CYS A 7 -7.61 -2.63 -17.97
C CYS A 7 -7.29 -2.65 -16.49
N SER A 8 -6.52 -3.65 -16.05
CA SER A 8 -5.91 -3.64 -14.72
C SER A 8 -4.42 -3.91 -14.82
N SER A 9 -3.66 -3.31 -13.92
CA SER A 9 -2.24 -3.58 -13.74
C SER A 9 -1.94 -3.67 -12.26
N THR A 10 -1.26 -4.75 -11.86
CA THR A 10 -0.78 -4.93 -10.49
C THR A 10 0.73 -4.80 -10.46
N GLN A 11 1.22 -4.03 -9.49
CA GLN A 11 2.64 -3.81 -9.25
C GLN A 11 2.96 -4.19 -7.80
N LYS A 12 4.12 -4.82 -7.59
CA LYS A 12 4.65 -5.04 -6.25
C LYS A 12 5.51 -3.85 -5.83
N VAL A 13 5.21 -3.30 -4.67
CA VAL A 13 5.91 -2.17 -4.05
C VAL A 13 6.36 -2.61 -2.66
N TYR A 14 7.67 -2.68 -2.46
CA TYR A 14 8.25 -3.22 -1.22
C TYR A 14 8.05 -2.32 0.00
N LEU A 15 7.89 -1.01 -0.21
CA LEU A 15 7.75 -0.03 0.87
C LEU A 15 6.80 1.10 0.48
N LEU A 16 5.76 1.28 1.29
CA LEU A 16 4.93 2.47 1.33
C LEU A 16 4.92 2.98 2.76
N SER A 17 5.42 4.18 3.03
CA SER A 17 5.54 4.68 4.40
C SER A 17 5.36 6.19 4.50
N GLN A 18 4.74 6.62 5.60
CA GLN A 18 4.77 7.99 6.12
C GLN A 18 5.72 8.16 7.31
N GLY A 19 6.29 7.06 7.82
CA GLY A 19 7.21 7.04 8.95
C GLY A 19 8.66 7.33 8.57
N ASP A 20 9.51 7.51 9.58
CA ASP A 20 10.94 7.74 9.39
C ASP A 20 11.68 6.42 9.12
N TRP A 21 12.32 6.31 7.96
CA TRP A 21 13.12 5.16 7.52
C TRP A 21 14.63 5.42 7.53
N ASN A 22 15.08 6.56 8.05
CA ASN A 22 16.50 6.86 8.16
C ASN A 22 17.22 5.78 8.98
N GLU A 23 18.31 5.25 8.42
CA GLU A 23 19.16 4.23 9.03
C GLU A 23 18.43 2.90 9.31
N LYS A 24 17.28 2.65 8.66
CA LYS A 24 16.55 1.39 8.77
C LYS A 24 16.75 0.55 7.51
N LYS A 25 16.96 -0.75 7.68
CA LYS A 25 16.89 -1.73 6.59
C LYS A 25 15.47 -2.25 6.45
N LEU A 26 15.06 -2.51 5.20
CA LEU A 26 13.82 -3.21 4.90
C LEU A 26 13.87 -4.62 5.53
N PRO A 27 13.03 -4.90 6.53
CA PRO A 27 13.00 -6.20 7.18
C PRO A 27 12.24 -7.21 6.31
N GLU A 28 12.51 -8.49 6.51
CA GLU A 28 11.58 -9.53 6.11
C GLU A 28 10.36 -9.49 7.03
N ILE A 29 9.16 -9.78 6.50
CA ILE A 29 7.91 -9.74 7.27
C ILE A 29 7.90 -10.80 8.39
N GLN A 30 8.67 -11.87 8.26
CA GLN A 30 8.73 -12.94 9.25
C GLN A 30 9.18 -12.42 10.62
N GLY A 31 8.29 -12.45 11.60
CA GLY A 31 8.56 -12.03 12.98
C GLY A 31 8.29 -10.57 13.29
N LEU A 32 7.79 -9.78 12.32
CA LEU A 32 7.30 -8.42 12.58
C LEU A 32 5.92 -8.45 13.21
N LYS A 33 5.63 -7.45 14.05
CA LYS A 33 4.29 -7.19 14.56
C LYS A 33 3.55 -6.29 13.57
N GLY A 34 2.37 -6.73 13.16
CA GLY A 34 1.57 -6.04 12.16
C GLY A 34 0.48 -6.96 11.63
N GLU A 35 -0.20 -6.52 10.60
CA GLU A 35 -1.27 -7.29 9.98
C GLU A 35 -1.45 -6.93 8.50
N ILE A 36 -2.08 -7.81 7.73
CA ILE A 36 -2.42 -7.49 6.34
C ILE A 36 -3.54 -6.46 6.33
N ARG A 37 -3.30 -5.34 5.66
CA ARG A 37 -4.28 -4.26 5.47
C ARG A 37 -4.54 -4.06 4.00
N LYS A 38 -5.76 -3.60 3.71
CA LYS A 38 -6.21 -3.24 2.38
C LYS A 38 -6.85 -1.86 2.42
N GLY A 39 -6.57 -1.05 1.43
CA GLY A 39 -7.23 0.23 1.22
C GLY A 39 -7.40 0.50 -0.26
N GLU A 40 -8.46 1.22 -0.59
CA GLU A 40 -8.78 1.58 -1.96
C GLU A 40 -9.20 3.03 -2.06
N ASP A 41 -8.95 3.62 -3.22
CA ASP A 41 -9.42 4.94 -3.57
C ASP A 41 -9.93 4.89 -5.01
N CYS A 42 -11.24 5.10 -5.17
CA CYS A 42 -11.95 4.96 -6.44
C CYS A 42 -12.74 6.24 -6.77
N GLY A 43 -12.86 6.55 -8.06
CA GLY A 43 -13.69 7.66 -8.52
C GLY A 43 -13.06 8.43 -9.68
N PHE A 44 -13.51 9.67 -9.88
CA PHE A 44 -12.96 10.56 -10.90
C PHE A 44 -11.55 11.06 -10.58
N LYS A 45 -11.25 11.18 -9.29
CA LYS A 45 -9.95 11.54 -8.76
C LYS A 45 -9.60 10.50 -7.74
N PHE A 46 -8.49 9.82 -7.97
CA PHE A 46 -7.99 8.80 -7.08
C PHE A 46 -6.47 8.87 -7.03
N SER A 47 -5.89 8.37 -5.95
CA SER A 47 -4.44 8.42 -5.75
C SER A 47 -3.96 7.26 -4.89
N LEU A 48 -2.70 6.88 -5.11
CA LEU A 48 -2.00 5.93 -4.25
C LEU A 48 -1.95 6.42 -2.79
N ALA A 49 -1.73 7.73 -2.59
CA ALA A 49 -1.63 8.32 -1.25
C ALA A 49 -2.93 8.15 -0.45
N GLN A 50 -4.09 8.38 -1.07
CA GLN A 50 -5.38 8.21 -0.41
C GLN A 50 -5.73 6.73 -0.19
N ALA A 51 -5.43 5.85 -1.16
CA ALA A 51 -5.61 4.41 -0.99
C ALA A 51 -4.74 3.88 0.17
N PHE A 52 -3.51 4.41 0.32
CA PHE A 52 -2.62 4.11 1.43
C PHE A 52 -3.16 4.63 2.76
N ALA A 53 -3.61 5.88 2.81
CA ALA A 53 -4.25 6.44 4.00
C ALA A 53 -5.50 5.64 4.41
N ASN A 54 -6.30 5.20 3.44
CA ASN A 54 -7.48 4.36 3.68
C ASN A 54 -7.09 2.97 4.21
N ALA A 55 -5.98 2.39 3.75
CA ALA A 55 -5.50 1.10 4.24
C ALA A 55 -5.10 1.16 5.73
N LEU A 56 -4.49 2.27 6.14
CA LEU A 56 -4.00 2.50 7.50
C LEU A 56 -5.01 3.17 8.43
N LYS A 57 -6.19 3.53 7.91
CA LYS A 57 -7.24 4.21 8.67
C LYS A 57 -7.61 3.42 9.92
N ASP A 58 -7.77 4.14 11.03
CA ASP A 58 -8.13 3.61 12.35
C ASP A 58 -7.10 2.61 12.91
N THR A 59 -5.84 2.71 12.48
CA THR A 59 -4.71 1.92 13.00
C THR A 59 -3.60 2.83 13.52
N LYS A 60 -2.66 2.25 14.27
CA LYS A 60 -1.41 2.91 14.70
C LYS A 60 -0.28 2.81 13.66
N TYR A 61 -0.52 2.12 12.55
CA TYR A 61 0.51 1.83 11.56
C TYR A 61 0.74 3.04 10.66
N ASP A 62 1.98 3.19 10.18
CA ASP A 62 2.41 4.26 9.29
C ASP A 62 3.05 3.72 8.01
N THR A 63 3.19 2.40 7.90
CA THR A 63 3.96 1.72 6.86
C THR A 63 3.25 0.45 6.40
N ILE A 64 3.30 0.18 5.10
CA ILE A 64 2.95 -1.10 4.47
C ILE A 64 4.17 -1.64 3.73
N LEU A 65 4.55 -2.88 4.03
CA LEU A 65 5.57 -3.67 3.34
C LEU A 65 4.94 -4.67 2.37
N ASP A 66 5.72 -5.05 1.35
CA ASP A 66 5.32 -6.00 0.30
C ASP A 66 3.90 -5.75 -0.23
N ALA A 67 3.64 -4.50 -0.58
CA ALA A 67 2.34 -4.04 -1.05
C ALA A 67 2.10 -4.46 -2.51
N GLU A 68 0.94 -5.03 -2.78
CA GLU A 68 0.37 -5.15 -4.11
C GLU A 68 -0.51 -3.93 -4.40
N VAL A 69 -0.06 -3.10 -5.34
CA VAL A 69 -0.79 -1.93 -5.83
C VAL A 69 -1.46 -2.31 -7.13
N THR A 70 -2.79 -2.39 -7.13
CA THR A 70 -3.59 -2.68 -8.31
C THR A 70 -4.28 -1.41 -8.77
N GLN A 71 -3.96 -0.98 -9.99
CA GLN A 71 -4.68 0.09 -10.67
C GLN A 71 -5.69 -0.56 -11.63
N SER A 72 -6.95 -0.14 -11.56
CA SER A 72 -7.99 -0.54 -12.49
C SER A 72 -8.56 0.68 -13.21
N ALA A 73 -8.65 0.58 -14.52
CA ALA A 73 -9.30 1.56 -15.38
C ALA A 73 -10.51 0.89 -16.04
N SER A 74 -11.68 1.49 -15.83
CA SER A 74 -12.93 1.09 -16.45
C SER A 74 -13.29 2.08 -17.56
N ILE A 75 -14.08 1.64 -18.53
CA ILE A 75 -14.69 2.52 -19.54
C ILE A 75 -15.54 3.60 -18.86
N LEU A 76 -16.10 3.30 -17.70
CA LEU A 76 -16.80 4.25 -16.86
C LEU A 76 -15.83 4.82 -15.82
N VAL A 77 -15.38 6.07 -16.03
CA VAL A 77 -14.40 6.78 -15.19
C VAL A 77 -14.67 6.72 -13.67
N PRO A 78 -15.92 6.79 -13.16
CA PRO A 78 -16.18 6.66 -11.72
C PRO A 78 -15.72 5.33 -11.10
N PHE A 79 -15.48 4.30 -11.92
CA PHE A 79 -15.05 2.98 -11.50
C PHE A 79 -13.54 2.77 -11.64
N ASN A 80 -12.79 3.81 -12.02
CA ASN A 80 -11.34 3.78 -11.91
C ASN A 80 -10.95 3.72 -10.44
N CYS A 81 -9.96 2.89 -10.11
CA CYS A 81 -9.58 2.69 -8.73
C CYS A 81 -8.09 2.34 -8.57
N ILE A 82 -7.52 2.70 -7.42
CA ILE A 82 -6.27 2.14 -6.92
C ILE A 82 -6.58 1.37 -5.65
N SER A 83 -6.21 0.10 -5.62
CA SER A 83 -6.26 -0.75 -4.42
C SER A 83 -4.83 -1.07 -3.98
N ILE A 84 -4.60 -1.05 -2.69
CA ILE A 84 -3.35 -1.46 -2.04
C ILE A 84 -3.68 -2.58 -1.09
N GLN A 85 -2.87 -3.63 -1.09
CA GLN A 85 -2.89 -4.68 -0.09
C GLN A 85 -1.47 -5.05 0.31
N GLY A 86 -1.16 -5.11 1.61
CA GLY A 86 0.18 -5.48 2.07
C GLY A 86 0.24 -5.59 3.59
N PHE A 87 1.45 -5.84 4.13
CA PHE A 87 1.67 -6.00 5.56
C PHE A 87 1.89 -4.65 6.23
N ALA A 88 0.92 -4.19 7.02
CA ALA A 88 0.98 -2.93 7.74
C ALA A 88 1.65 -3.08 9.11
N LEU A 89 2.49 -2.12 9.45
CA LEU A 89 3.18 -2.06 10.74
C LEU A 89 3.47 -0.61 11.16
N ASP A 90 3.90 -0.47 12.41
CA ASP A 90 4.45 0.76 12.97
C ASP A 90 5.96 0.80 12.69
N SER A 91 6.42 1.74 11.87
CA SER A 91 7.84 1.85 11.50
C SER A 91 8.75 2.08 12.70
N ALA A 92 8.24 2.61 13.82
CA ALA A 92 9.02 2.79 15.03
C ALA A 92 9.47 1.46 15.66
N GLU A 93 8.79 0.35 15.34
CA GLU A 93 9.15 -0.99 15.79
C GLU A 93 10.34 -1.58 14.99
N ILE A 94 10.74 -0.94 13.88
CA ILE A 94 11.89 -1.37 13.06
C ILE A 94 13.18 -0.80 13.61
N GLN A 95 14.10 -1.70 13.97
CA GLN A 95 15.40 -1.34 14.52
C GLN A 95 16.29 -0.68 13.47
N LYS A 96 17.00 0.37 13.89
CA LYS A 96 18.06 0.99 13.10
C LYS A 96 19.23 0.03 12.96
N GLU A 97 19.89 0.09 11.81
CA GLU A 97 21.14 -0.59 11.60
C GLU A 97 22.21 0.02 12.51
N LYS A 98 22.89 -0.82 13.29
CA LYS A 98 24.09 -0.38 14.01
C LYS A 98 25.18 -0.15 12.96
N VAL A 99 25.48 1.11 12.68
CA VAL A 99 26.67 1.46 11.91
C VAL A 99 27.88 0.97 12.71
N GLN A 100 28.53 -0.09 12.23
CA GLN A 100 29.83 -0.54 12.73
C GLN A 100 30.94 0.35 12.18
#